data_AF-A0A953DUT8-F1
#
_entry.id   AF-A0A953DUT8-F1
#
_cell.length_a   1.000
_cell.length_b   1.000
_cell.length_c   1.000
_cell.angle_alpha   90.00
_cell.angle_beta   90.00
_cell.angle_gamma   90.00
#
_symmetry.space_group_name_H-M   'P 1'
#
loop_
_entity.id
_entity.type
_entity.pdbx_description
1 polymer ?
#
loop_
_entity_poly.entity_id
_entity_poly.type
_entity_poly.pdbx_seq_one_letter_code
_entity_poly.pdbx_strand_id
1 'polypeptide(L)'
;MAMMVRRNAIRAFEPTAPVDIYRVAGRRPSMVWVDADGRIAQPGPDSQRLKELVYWRTRTNAGDQLQERVGGMYLVTPDGGCHPIALCPPSPLEPATAFQHAQALRHADAARLEELLAVGLIVPVSGRRPEGPPSRPGDRLVPSDQPRRRAHTPP
;
A
#
# COMPACT_ATOMS: atom_id res chain seq x y z
N MET A 1 26.76 -9.62 9.89
CA MET A 1 25.79 -10.50 9.19
C MET A 1 24.42 -10.26 9.79
N ALA A 2 23.53 -9.55 9.09
CA ALA A 2 22.17 -9.32 9.57
C ALA A 2 21.32 -10.57 9.28
N MET A 3 20.75 -11.18 10.32
CA MET A 3 19.75 -12.24 10.20
C MET A 3 18.56 -11.71 9.40
N MET A 4 18.45 -12.17 8.15
CA MET A 4 17.29 -11.96 7.30
C MET A 4 16.12 -12.73 7.94
N VAL A 5 15.27 -12.03 8.70
CA VAL A 5 14.07 -12.63 9.29
C VAL A 5 13.24 -13.21 8.15
N ARG A 6 13.21 -14.54 8.07
CA ARG A 6 12.35 -15.29 7.17
C ARG A 6 10.91 -14.87 7.47
N ARG A 7 10.30 -14.08 6.59
CA ARG A 7 8.86 -13.91 6.62
C ARG A 7 8.35 -14.54 5.34
N ASN A 8 7.89 -15.77 5.43
CA ASN A 8 7.05 -16.34 4.37
C ASN A 8 5.75 -15.54 4.32
N ALA A 9 5.06 -15.55 3.17
CA ALA A 9 3.71 -14.98 3.09
C ALA A 9 2.80 -15.70 4.09
N ILE A 10 1.87 -14.96 4.71
CA ILE A 10 0.79 -15.53 5.53
C ILE A 10 -0.18 -16.23 4.58
N ARG A 11 -0.60 -15.52 3.53
CA ARG A 11 -1.39 -16.01 2.40
C ARG A 11 -0.81 -15.45 1.12
N ALA A 12 -0.95 -16.20 0.02
CA ALA A 12 -0.53 -15.76 -1.30
C ALA A 12 -1.59 -16.11 -2.34
N PHE A 13 -1.70 -15.27 -3.35
CA PHE A 13 -2.72 -15.37 -4.38
C PHE A 13 -2.14 -15.01 -5.74
N GLU A 14 -2.66 -15.66 -6.78
CA GLU A 14 -2.42 -15.28 -8.16
C GLU A 14 -3.68 -14.65 -8.75
N PRO A 15 -3.58 -13.45 -9.36
CA PRO A 15 -4.68 -12.87 -10.11
C PRO A 15 -5.01 -13.72 -11.34
N THR A 16 -6.28 -14.07 -11.51
CA THR A 16 -6.79 -14.75 -12.71
C THR A 16 -7.10 -13.77 -13.84
N ALA A 17 -7.22 -12.48 -13.50
CA ALA A 17 -7.37 -11.35 -14.41
C ALA A 17 -6.64 -10.11 -13.83
N PRO A 18 -6.44 -9.03 -14.61
CA PRO A 18 -5.82 -7.81 -14.10
C PRO A 18 -6.64 -7.19 -12.95
N VAL A 19 -6.01 -7.04 -11.79
CA VAL A 19 -6.58 -6.39 -10.60
C VAL A 19 -5.91 -5.03 -10.40
N ASP A 20 -6.70 -3.99 -10.17
CA ASP A 20 -6.16 -2.69 -9.82
C ASP A 20 -5.47 -2.73 -8.44
N ILE A 21 -4.27 -2.19 -8.37
CA ILE A 21 -3.47 -2.09 -7.14
C ILE A 21 -2.88 -0.68 -7.02
N TYR A 22 -2.52 -0.33 -5.79
CA TYR A 22 -1.98 0.98 -5.45
C TYR A 22 -0.57 0.83 -4.90
N ARG A 23 0.43 1.11 -5.74
CA ARG A 23 1.84 1.00 -5.36
C ARG A 23 2.30 2.26 -4.64
N VAL A 24 3.05 2.10 -3.55
CA VAL A 24 3.59 3.25 -2.81
C VAL A 24 4.65 3.97 -3.66
N ALA A 25 4.35 5.20 -4.05
CA ALA A 25 5.21 6.08 -4.85
C ALA A 25 6.13 6.95 -3.99
N GLY A 26 5.69 7.30 -2.78
CA GLY A 26 6.44 8.24 -1.93
C GLY A 26 5.66 8.67 -0.71
N ARG A 27 6.06 9.82 -0.16
CA ARG A 27 5.40 10.45 0.98
C ARG A 27 5.21 11.94 0.70
N ARG A 28 4.13 12.51 1.20
CA ARG A 28 3.90 13.96 1.18
C ARG A 28 3.36 14.45 2.52
N PRO A 29 3.49 15.75 2.83
CA PRO A 29 2.78 16.34 3.95
C PRO A 29 1.26 16.20 3.79
N SER A 30 0.57 15.70 4.82
CA SER A 30 -0.90 15.58 4.89
C SER A 30 -1.55 16.87 5.36
N MET A 31 -2.87 17.02 5.32
CA MET A 31 -3.55 18.19 5.89
C MET A 31 -3.63 18.17 7.42
N VAL A 32 -3.19 17.10 8.07
CA VAL A 32 -3.27 16.93 9.52
C VAL A 32 -2.04 17.50 10.20
N TRP A 33 -2.28 18.42 11.13
CA TRP A 33 -1.27 19.02 11.99
C TRP A 33 -1.35 18.42 13.39
N VAL A 34 -0.19 18.23 14.02
CA VAL A 34 -0.08 17.77 15.40
C VAL A 34 0.91 18.63 16.18
N ASP A 35 0.69 18.76 17.48
CA ASP A 35 1.63 19.39 18.40
C ASP A 35 2.79 18.44 18.79
N ALA A 36 3.69 18.91 19.65
CA ALA A 36 4.81 18.13 20.16
C ALA A 36 4.39 16.90 20.98
N ASP A 37 3.19 16.92 21.57
CA ASP A 37 2.62 15.81 22.34
C ASP A 37 1.86 14.81 21.44
N GLY A 38 1.78 15.08 20.14
CA GLY A 38 1.04 14.24 19.19
C GLY A 38 -0.48 14.42 19.27
N ARG A 39 -0.99 15.55 19.74
CA ARG A 39 -2.42 15.89 19.66
C ARG A 39 -2.72 16.67 18.40
N ILE A 40 -3.94 16.55 17.88
CA ILE A 40 -4.39 17.32 16.71
C ILE A 40 -4.29 18.82 17.03
N ALA A 41 -3.67 19.57 16.12
CA ALA A 41 -3.40 21.00 16.27
C ALA A 41 -3.81 21.80 15.03
N GLN A 42 -3.78 23.12 15.18
CA GLN A 42 -3.86 24.06 14.04
C GLN A 42 -2.44 24.40 13.55
N PRO A 43 -2.28 24.90 12.31
CA PRO A 43 -0.97 25.33 11.80
C PRO A 43 -0.36 26.44 12.67
N GLY A 44 0.89 26.25 13.10
CA GLY A 44 1.61 27.18 13.96
C GLY A 44 3.06 26.74 14.25
N PRO A 45 3.84 27.58 14.96
CA PRO A 45 5.28 27.36 15.20
C PRO A 45 5.61 26.04 15.90
N ASP A 46 4.73 25.60 16.81
CA ASP A 46 4.92 24.39 17.61
C ASP A 46 4.15 23.17 17.05
N SER A 47 3.74 23.25 15.78
CA SER A 47 2.97 22.20 15.11
C SER A 47 3.71 21.64 13.90
N GLN A 48 3.50 20.36 13.60
CA GLN A 48 4.06 19.69 12.45
C GLN A 48 2.99 18.93 11.66
N ARG A 49 3.17 18.85 10.34
CA ARG A 49 2.30 18.05 9.48
C ARG A 49 2.68 16.58 9.55
N LEU A 50 1.70 15.72 9.77
CA LEU A 50 1.89 14.29 9.57
C LEU A 50 2.17 13.99 8.09
N LYS A 51 2.98 12.97 7.80
CA LYS A 51 3.25 12.51 6.45
C LYS A 51 2.28 11.40 6.07
N GLU A 52 1.71 11.50 4.88
CA GLU A 52 0.88 10.45 4.28
C GLU A 52 1.60 9.80 3.08
N LEU A 53 1.24 8.55 2.80
CA LEU A 53 1.76 7.83 1.64
C LEU A 53 1.09 8.33 0.36
N VAL A 54 1.88 8.46 -0.70
CA VAL A 54 1.40 8.72 -2.05
C VAL A 54 1.48 7.44 -2.85
N TYR A 55 0.47 7.20 -3.69
CA TYR A 55 0.36 5.96 -4.44
C TYR A 55 0.18 6.22 -5.94
N TRP A 56 0.71 5.33 -6.75
CA TRP A 56 0.34 5.17 -8.15
C TRP A 56 -0.71 4.09 -8.28
N ARG A 57 -1.71 4.33 -9.13
CA ARG A 57 -2.65 3.28 -9.52
C ARG A 57 -2.02 2.53 -10.68
N THR A 58 -1.95 1.22 -10.55
CA THR A 58 -1.49 0.31 -11.59
C THR A 58 -2.34 -0.96 -11.56
N ARG A 59 -1.99 -1.95 -12.38
CA ARG A 59 -2.66 -3.25 -12.44
C ARG A 59 -1.66 -4.38 -12.28
N THR A 60 -2.11 -5.50 -11.74
CA THR A 60 -1.35 -6.75 -11.76
C THR A 60 -1.15 -7.24 -13.19
N ASN A 61 -0.01 -7.83 -13.45
CA ASN A 61 0.33 -8.54 -14.69
C ASN A 61 0.21 -10.05 -14.49
N ALA A 62 0.30 -10.81 -15.59
CA ALA A 62 0.37 -12.26 -15.51
C ALA A 62 1.63 -12.72 -14.73
N GLY A 63 1.46 -13.69 -13.83
CA GLY A 63 2.54 -14.26 -13.01
C GLY A 63 2.91 -13.44 -11.76
N ASP A 64 2.28 -12.28 -11.57
CA ASP A 64 2.32 -11.54 -10.31
C ASP A 64 1.63 -12.33 -9.20
N GLN A 65 2.17 -12.24 -7.98
CA GLN A 65 1.53 -12.75 -6.79
C GLN A 65 1.18 -11.62 -5.82
N LEU A 66 -0.05 -11.63 -5.32
CA LEU A 66 -0.46 -10.81 -4.19
C LEU A 66 -0.17 -11.61 -2.91
N GLN A 67 0.58 -11.04 -1.98
CA GLN A 67 1.00 -11.71 -0.77
C GLN A 67 0.66 -10.90 0.46
N GLU A 68 -0.11 -11.51 1.36
CA GLU A 68 -0.38 -10.97 2.68
C GLU A 68 0.80 -11.27 3.60
N ARG A 69 1.34 -10.24 4.25
CA ARG A 69 2.52 -10.34 5.12
C ARG A 69 2.33 -9.48 6.36
N VAL A 70 3.17 -9.71 7.37
CA VAL A 70 3.23 -8.84 8.54
C VAL A 70 3.57 -7.42 8.10
N GLY A 71 2.61 -6.51 8.20
CA GLY A 71 2.73 -5.12 7.79
C GLY A 71 1.79 -4.68 6.68
N GLY A 72 1.21 -5.61 5.90
CA GLY A 72 0.24 -5.30 4.85
C GLY A 72 0.38 -6.21 3.61
N MET A 73 -0.13 -5.71 2.48
CA MET A 73 -0.12 -6.42 1.20
C MET A 73 1.12 -6.10 0.37
N TYR A 74 1.62 -7.10 -0.34
CA TYR A 74 2.77 -6.99 -1.22
C TYR A 74 2.47 -7.60 -2.58
N LEU A 75 2.93 -6.94 -3.63
CA LEU A 75 3.05 -7.51 -4.97
C LEU A 75 4.41 -8.18 -5.08
N VAL A 76 4.45 -9.46 -5.47
CA VAL A 76 5.68 -10.18 -5.81
C VAL A 76 5.65 -10.52 -7.29
N THR A 77 6.56 -9.92 -8.06
CA THR A 77 6.62 -10.06 -9.52
C THR A 77 7.31 -11.38 -9.93
N PRO A 78 7.17 -11.82 -11.20
CA PRO A 78 7.84 -13.03 -11.73
C PRO A 78 9.36 -13.04 -11.54
N ASP A 79 10.01 -11.89 -11.67
CA ASP A 79 11.45 -11.68 -11.49
C ASP A 79 11.87 -11.57 -10.01
N GLY A 80 10.99 -11.92 -9.07
CA GLY A 80 11.30 -11.91 -7.64
C GLY A 80 11.29 -10.53 -6.98
N GLY A 81 10.92 -9.48 -7.72
CA GLY A 81 10.66 -8.15 -7.18
C GLY A 81 9.54 -8.17 -6.13
N CYS A 82 9.63 -7.28 -5.14
CA CYS A 82 8.65 -7.19 -4.06
C CYS A 82 8.31 -5.73 -3.78
N HIS A 83 7.02 -5.40 -3.79
CA HIS A 83 6.54 -4.03 -3.70
C HIS A 83 5.41 -3.94 -2.68
N PRO A 84 5.47 -3.02 -1.70
CA PRO A 84 4.31 -2.76 -0.84
C PRO A 84 3.19 -2.14 -1.68
N ILE A 85 1.98 -2.64 -1.49
CA ILE A 85 0.78 -2.21 -2.22
C ILE A 85 -0.39 -2.03 -1.26
N ALA A 86 -1.38 -1.26 -1.70
CA ALA A 86 -2.75 -1.34 -1.21
C ALA A 86 -3.65 -1.92 -2.31
N LEU A 87 -4.71 -2.61 -1.92
CA LEU A 87 -5.74 -3.15 -2.81
C LEU A 87 -6.90 -2.18 -2.94
N CYS A 88 -7.16 -1.40 -1.91
CA CYS A 88 -8.14 -0.32 -1.93
C CYS A 88 -7.52 1.01 -2.39
N PRO A 89 -8.31 1.87 -3.04
CA PRO A 89 -7.94 3.27 -3.20
C PRO A 89 -7.60 3.87 -1.82
N PRO A 90 -6.40 4.45 -1.64
CA PRO A 90 -6.04 5.06 -0.37
C PRO A 90 -6.88 6.32 -0.12
N SER A 91 -7.41 6.46 1.08
CA SER A 91 -8.04 7.69 1.54
C SER A 91 -6.98 8.69 2.01
N PRO A 92 -7.25 10.01 1.93
CA PRO A 92 -6.40 11.02 2.57
C PRO A 92 -6.32 10.79 4.09
N LEU A 93 -5.20 11.22 4.70
CA LEU A 93 -5.10 11.25 6.15
C LEU A 93 -6.00 12.36 6.71
N GLU A 94 -6.86 12.00 7.67
CA GLU A 94 -7.80 12.91 8.31
C GLU A 94 -7.53 12.97 9.83
N PRO A 95 -7.88 14.07 10.53
CA PRO A 95 -7.65 14.17 11.97
C PRO A 95 -8.27 13.01 12.76
N ALA A 96 -9.47 12.56 12.38
CA ALA A 96 -10.17 11.46 13.03
C ALA A 96 -9.45 10.10 12.89
N THR A 97 -8.67 9.92 11.82
CA THR A 97 -7.95 8.67 11.54
C THR A 97 -6.45 8.78 11.74
N ALA A 98 -5.92 9.94 12.15
CA ALA A 98 -4.50 10.27 12.15
C ALA A 98 -3.59 9.17 12.72
N PHE A 99 -3.97 8.58 13.85
CA PHE A 99 -3.19 7.56 14.56
C PHE A 99 -3.64 6.11 14.30
N GLN A 100 -4.70 5.92 13.53
CA GLN A 100 -5.26 4.61 13.19
C GLN A 100 -5.28 4.35 11.67
N HIS A 101 -4.80 5.29 10.87
CA HIS A 101 -4.94 5.28 9.42
C HIS A 101 -4.31 4.03 8.79
N ALA A 102 -3.13 3.61 9.27
CA ALA A 102 -2.48 2.40 8.79
C ALA A 102 -3.30 1.13 9.12
N GLN A 103 -4.00 1.11 10.25
CA GLN A 103 -4.89 0.00 10.60
C GLN A 103 -6.15 0.00 9.74
N ALA A 104 -6.76 1.17 9.54
CA ALA A 104 -7.92 1.32 8.66
C ALA A 104 -7.61 0.86 7.22
N LEU A 105 -6.45 1.24 6.66
CA LEU A 105 -6.00 0.78 5.35
C LEU A 105 -5.85 -0.75 5.29
N ARG A 106 -5.24 -1.37 6.33
CA ARG A 106 -5.11 -2.84 6.38
C ARG A 106 -6.46 -3.55 6.46
N HIS A 107 -7.41 -3.02 7.22
CA HIS A 107 -8.75 -3.60 7.30
C HIS A 107 -9.49 -3.48 5.96
N ALA A 108 -9.36 -2.34 5.26
CA ALA A 108 -9.94 -2.17 3.94
C ALA A 108 -9.32 -3.13 2.91
N ASP A 109 -8.00 -3.27 2.91
CA ASP A 109 -7.30 -4.21 2.02
C ASP A 109 -7.70 -5.66 2.29
N ALA A 110 -7.82 -6.06 3.56
CA ALA A 110 -8.27 -7.40 3.92
C ALA A 110 -9.70 -7.67 3.42
N ALA A 111 -10.63 -6.72 3.59
CA ALA A 111 -11.98 -6.84 3.05
C ALA A 111 -11.97 -6.96 1.53
N ARG A 112 -11.17 -6.13 0.84
CA ARG A 112 -11.05 -6.18 -0.61
C ARG A 112 -10.43 -7.48 -1.11
N LEU A 113 -9.48 -8.05 -0.38
CA LEU A 113 -8.89 -9.35 -0.70
C LEU A 113 -9.95 -10.46 -0.69
N GLU A 114 -10.80 -10.49 0.34
CA GLU A 114 -11.90 -11.46 0.44
C GLU A 114 -12.94 -11.26 -0.67
N GLU A 115 -13.26 -10.02 -1.04
CA GLU A 115 -14.13 -9.74 -2.19
C GLU A 115 -13.56 -10.31 -3.49
N LEU A 116 -12.28 -10.05 -3.77
CA LEU A 116 -11.60 -10.53 -4.98
C LEU A 116 -11.56 -12.06 -5.05
N LEU A 117 -11.39 -12.71 -3.90
CA LEU A 117 -11.41 -14.17 -3.77
C LEU A 117 -12.82 -14.71 -4.05
N ALA A 118 -13.84 -14.09 -3.48
CA ALA A 118 -15.23 -14.52 -3.65
C ALA A 118 -15.71 -14.43 -5.11
N VAL A 119 -15.25 -13.43 -5.88
CA VAL A 119 -15.58 -13.29 -7.31
C VAL A 119 -14.62 -14.05 -8.24
N GLY A 120 -13.64 -14.78 -7.70
CA GLY A 120 -12.69 -15.59 -8.47
C GLY A 120 -11.68 -14.80 -9.29
N LEU A 121 -11.46 -13.51 -8.97
CA LEU A 121 -10.44 -12.67 -9.62
C LEU A 121 -9.03 -12.96 -9.11
N ILE A 122 -8.92 -13.63 -7.97
CA ILE A 122 -7.67 -14.15 -7.42
C ILE A 122 -7.90 -15.58 -6.94
N VAL A 123 -6.85 -16.40 -6.99
CA VAL A 123 -6.87 -17.78 -6.49
C VAL A 123 -5.76 -18.00 -5.46
N PRO A 124 -6.00 -18.75 -4.38
CA PRO A 124 -4.95 -19.05 -3.41
C PRO A 124 -3.85 -19.91 -4.04
N VAL A 125 -2.59 -19.58 -3.73
CA VAL A 125 -1.41 -20.31 -4.21
C VAL A 125 -0.35 -20.43 -3.14
N SER A 126 0.68 -21.23 -3.41
CA SER A 126 1.90 -21.21 -2.59
C SER A 126 2.68 -19.92 -2.82
N GLY A 127 3.04 -19.25 -1.73
CA GLY A 127 3.75 -17.98 -1.79
C GLY A 127 5.17 -18.12 -2.31
N ARG A 128 5.48 -17.40 -3.39
CA ARG A 128 6.85 -17.23 -3.90
C ARG A 128 7.67 -16.43 -2.90
N ARG A 129 8.93 -16.83 -2.72
CA ARG A 129 9.90 -16.05 -1.95
C ARG A 129 10.43 -14.89 -2.80
N PRO A 130 10.36 -13.63 -2.32
CA PRO A 130 11.05 -12.51 -2.95
C PRO A 130 12.56 -12.73 -2.99
N GLU A 131 13.22 -12.26 -4.05
CA GLU A 131 14.68 -12.30 -4.18
C GLU A 131 15.38 -11.20 -3.35
N GLY A 132 14.68 -10.09 -3.10
CA GLY A 132 15.18 -8.95 -2.36
C GLY A 132 14.24 -8.44 -1.27
N PRO A 133 14.68 -7.47 -0.46
CA PRO A 133 13.79 -6.76 0.44
C PRO A 133 12.70 -6.03 -0.36
N PRO A 134 11.56 -5.68 0.28
CA PRO A 134 10.56 -4.85 -0.37
C PRO A 134 11.17 -3.54 -0.87
N SER A 135 10.81 -3.16 -2.09
CA SER A 135 11.22 -1.91 -2.71
C SER A 135 10.80 -0.73 -1.85
N ARG A 136 11.66 0.28 -1.71
CA ARG A 136 11.27 1.50 -0.99
C ARG A 136 10.34 2.34 -1.85
N PRO A 137 9.53 3.22 -1.23
CA PRO A 137 8.74 4.20 -1.96
C PRO A 137 9.60 5.00 -2.94
N GLY A 138 9.24 4.98 -4.23
CA GLY A 138 9.92 5.74 -5.27
C GLY A 138 11.09 5.03 -5.96
N ASP A 139 11.54 3.86 -5.48
CA ASP A 139 12.73 3.18 -6.02
C ASP A 139 12.52 2.59 -7.44
N ARG A 140 11.28 2.27 -7.83
CA ARG A 140 10.98 1.64 -9.13
C ARG A 140 9.63 2.11 -9.65
N LEU A 141 9.64 3.14 -10.49
CA LEU A 141 8.56 3.41 -11.46
C LEU A 141 8.46 2.19 -12.39
N VAL A 142 7.29 1.55 -12.46
CA VAL A 142 7.01 0.63 -13.58
C VAL A 142 6.33 1.39 -14.72
N PRO A 143 6.52 0.99 -15.99
CA PRO A 143 5.99 1.71 -17.15
C PRO A 143 4.47 1.95 -17.12
N SER A 144 3.71 1.15 -16.37
CA SER A 144 2.25 1.27 -16.21
C SER A 144 1.82 2.22 -15.09
N ASP A 145 2.73 2.82 -14.34
CA ASP A 145 2.39 3.71 -13.23
C ASP A 145 1.84 5.05 -13.75
N GLN A 146 0.57 5.32 -13.46
CA GLN A 146 -0.02 6.64 -13.70
C GLN A 146 -0.14 7.43 -12.38
N PRO A 147 0.31 8.71 -12.35
CA PRO A 147 0.04 9.57 -11.21
C PRO A 147 -1.47 9.74 -11.05
N ARG A 148 -2.01 9.50 -9.85
CA ARG A 148 -3.38 9.94 -9.55
C ARG A 148 -3.42 11.47 -9.62
N ARG A 149 -3.94 12.00 -10.74
CA ARG A 149 -4.42 13.38 -10.78
C ARG A 149 -5.53 13.50 -9.74
N ARG A 150 -5.46 14.54 -8.90
CA ARG A 150 -6.51 14.84 -7.92
C ARG A 150 -7.86 14.86 -8.63
N ALA A 151 -8.89 14.29 -8.00
CA ALA A 151 -10.24 14.78 -8.22
C ALA A 151 -10.21 16.27 -7.83
N HIS A 152 -10.28 17.13 -8.85
CA HIS A 152 -10.36 18.56 -8.68
C HIS A 152 -11.79 18.83 -8.19
N THR A 153 -11.96 19.14 -6.91
CA THR A 153 -13.18 19.81 -6.46
C THR A 153 -12.91 21.31 -6.67
N PRO A 154 -13.54 21.97 -7.66
CA PRO A 154 -13.46 23.41 -7.77
C PRO A 154 -14.25 24.06 -6.60
N PRO A 155 -13.95 25.33 -6.28
CA PRO A 155 -14.59 26.08 -5.19
C PRO A 155 -16.10 26.26 -5.40
#